data_AF-A0A158F0W6-F1
#
_entry.id   AF-A0A158F0W6-F1
#
_cell.length_a   1.000
_cell.length_b   1.000
_cell.length_c   1.000
_cell.angle_alpha   90.00
_cell.angle_beta   90.00
_cell.angle_gamma   90.00
#
_symmetry.space_group_name_H-M   'P 1'
#
loop_
_entity.id
_entity.type
_entity.pdbx_description
1 polymer ?
#
loop_
_entity_poly.entity_id
_entity_poly.type
_entity_poly.pdbx_seq_one_letter_code
_entity_poly.pdbx_strand_id
1 'polypeptide(L)'
;MRASKGCAAWGRRGTGCGVIKLSQRALKSTSWIGQNCRLSAFPCFPVKFSLWYRPSACSPVVKLLMKPRVKHLGHAVRIGLAVLIAVTSAHASAYALDSLLDCKADAHAFIAPLQQDHVIEATPMRVEANSINAFKPTRGSHLTAFDFGVFAVVGFQKDDAIFKTGSGAPIAESAYGAVVIGGEDSVREKVRAAGSDAIIHHVAPFITAIFCNRD
;
A
#
# COMPACT_ATOMS: atom_id res chain seq x y z
N MET A 1 -29.34 26.93 47.17
CA MET A 1 -30.41 25.91 47.39
C MET A 1 -30.14 24.78 46.41
N ARG A 2 -30.04 23.50 46.84
CA ARG A 2 -31.09 22.45 46.73
C ARG A 2 -31.75 22.36 45.34
N ALA A 3 -31.88 21.18 44.69
CA ALA A 3 -31.34 19.85 45.01
C ALA A 3 -31.41 18.90 43.79
N SER A 4 -30.62 17.82 43.79
CA SER A 4 -30.70 16.73 42.81
C SER A 4 -31.83 15.74 43.11
N LYS A 5 -32.44 15.14 42.07
CA LYS A 5 -32.98 13.75 41.96
C LYS A 5 -33.68 13.58 40.60
N GLY A 6 -33.77 12.39 40.01
CA GLY A 6 -33.23 11.10 40.45
C GLY A 6 -33.45 9.99 39.39
N CYS A 7 -32.92 8.80 39.65
CA CYS A 7 -33.01 7.65 38.74
C CYS A 7 -34.36 6.92 38.82
N ALA A 8 -34.70 6.17 37.77
CA ALA A 8 -35.60 5.02 37.82
C ALA A 8 -34.86 3.78 37.29
N ALA A 9 -35.10 2.60 37.86
CA ALA A 9 -34.37 1.36 37.51
C ALA A 9 -35.15 0.07 37.85
N TRP A 10 -35.04 -0.92 36.97
CA TRP A 10 -35.38 -2.37 37.10
C TRP A 10 -34.34 -3.10 36.21
N GLY A 11 -33.77 -4.28 36.48
CA GLY A 11 -33.90 -5.24 37.59
C GLY A 11 -34.90 -6.37 37.30
N ARG A 12 -34.60 -7.69 37.35
CA ARG A 12 -33.43 -8.52 37.79
C ARG A 12 -33.34 -9.77 36.83
N ARG A 13 -32.80 -10.99 37.05
CA ARG A 13 -32.33 -11.77 38.24
C ARG A 13 -31.55 -13.07 37.82
N GLY A 14 -30.28 -13.23 38.23
CA GLY A 14 -29.55 -14.53 38.26
C GLY A 14 -28.85 -14.97 36.95
N THR A 15 -27.82 -15.84 36.96
CA THR A 15 -27.12 -16.56 38.07
C THR A 15 -25.60 -16.63 37.86
N GLY A 16 -24.85 -16.75 38.97
CA GLY A 16 -23.39 -16.84 39.08
C GLY A 16 -22.73 -18.12 38.53
N CYS A 17 -21.43 -18.40 38.78
CA CYS A 17 -20.48 -17.88 39.78
C CYS A 17 -19.19 -17.33 39.13
N GLY A 18 -18.18 -16.75 39.81
CA GLY A 18 -17.95 -16.48 41.24
C GLY A 18 -16.78 -15.48 41.42
N VAL A 19 -16.43 -15.09 42.66
CA VAL A 19 -15.53 -13.94 42.92
C VAL A 19 -14.26 -14.35 43.67
N ILE A 20 -13.09 -13.82 43.23
CA ILE A 20 -11.95 -13.52 44.11
C ILE A 20 -11.57 -12.06 43.90
N LYS A 21 -11.31 -11.32 44.98
CA LYS A 21 -11.07 -9.87 44.97
C LYS A 21 -10.01 -9.49 46.02
N LEU A 22 -8.84 -9.06 45.56
CA LEU A 22 -7.80 -8.42 46.37
C LEU A 22 -7.55 -7.04 45.74
N SER A 23 -8.06 -5.95 46.32
CA SER A 23 -7.54 -5.28 47.53
C SER A 23 -6.42 -4.30 47.18
N GLN A 24 -6.81 -3.10 46.75
CA GLN A 24 -5.92 -1.94 46.79
C GLN A 24 -5.93 -1.35 48.20
N ARG A 25 -4.76 -1.18 48.83
CA ARG A 25 -4.56 -0.28 49.97
C ARG A 25 -3.23 0.45 49.81
N ALA A 26 -3.25 1.75 50.06
CA ALA A 26 -2.19 2.66 49.65
C ALA A 26 -0.90 2.55 50.47
N LEU A 27 0.23 2.72 49.79
CA LEU A 27 1.45 3.27 50.37
C LEU A 27 1.78 4.60 49.69
N LYS A 28 1.40 5.65 50.43
CA LYS A 28 2.25 6.78 50.86
C LYS A 28 3.27 7.39 49.88
N SER A 29 3.00 8.66 49.59
CA SER A 29 3.95 9.72 49.23
C SER A 29 5.32 9.64 49.89
N THR A 30 6.36 9.81 49.07
CA THR A 30 7.59 10.55 49.40
C THR A 30 7.96 11.42 48.20
N SER A 31 8.16 12.72 48.42
CA SER A 31 8.65 13.64 47.40
C SER A 31 10.16 13.56 47.28
N TRP A 32 10.70 13.55 46.07
CA TRP A 32 12.10 13.92 45.82
C TRP A 32 12.19 15.07 44.81
N ILE A 33 12.61 16.20 45.36
CA ILE A 33 13.41 17.28 44.79
C ILE A 33 13.87 16.99 43.34
N GLY A 34 13.35 17.76 42.38
CA GLY A 34 13.65 17.59 40.96
C GLY A 34 14.98 18.24 40.52
N GLN A 35 15.26 18.14 39.22
CA GLN A 35 16.33 18.89 38.55
C GLN A 35 16.02 19.11 37.07
N ASN A 36 16.26 20.34 36.62
CA ASN A 36 16.61 20.72 35.24
C ASN A 36 15.68 20.29 34.09
N CYS A 37 14.62 21.08 33.86
CA CYS A 37 14.15 21.27 32.48
C CYS A 37 15.29 21.89 31.65
N ARG A 38 15.66 21.27 30.52
CA ARG A 38 16.60 21.85 29.56
C ARG A 38 15.92 21.93 28.20
N LEU A 39 15.70 23.14 27.69
CA LEU A 39 15.22 23.33 26.33
C LEU A 39 16.33 22.93 25.35
N SER A 40 15.99 22.11 24.37
CA SER A 40 16.81 21.87 23.18
C SER A 40 16.03 22.35 21.95
N ALA A 41 16.20 23.63 21.62
CA ALA A 41 15.78 24.14 20.32
C ALA A 41 16.68 23.53 19.22
N PHE A 42 16.08 23.01 18.16
CA PHE A 42 16.79 22.57 16.97
C PHE A 42 16.49 23.55 15.82
N PRO A 43 17.52 24.02 15.08
CA PRO A 43 17.35 25.06 14.07
C PRO A 43 16.83 24.49 12.74
N CYS A 44 16.14 25.35 11.97
CA CYS A 44 15.84 25.09 10.57
C CYS A 44 17.12 25.04 9.74
N PHE A 45 17.22 24.09 8.82
CA PHE A 45 18.21 24.11 7.74
C PHE A 45 17.51 24.01 6.38
N PRO A 46 17.82 24.90 5.42
CA PRO A 46 17.28 24.82 4.06
C PRO A 46 18.07 23.79 3.23
N VAL A 47 17.37 22.97 2.44
CA VAL A 47 17.98 22.12 1.42
C VAL A 47 17.48 22.58 0.06
N LYS A 48 18.39 22.95 -0.85
CA LYS A 48 18.05 23.56 -2.14
C LYS A 48 18.91 23.01 -3.29
N PHE A 49 18.24 22.31 -4.19
CA PHE A 49 18.60 22.03 -5.60
C PHE A 49 19.85 21.19 -5.93
N SER A 50 19.64 20.27 -6.90
CA SER A 50 20.61 19.77 -7.90
C SER A 50 21.80 18.94 -7.38
N LEU A 51 22.32 17.96 -8.13
CA LEU A 51 22.35 17.80 -9.59
C LEU A 51 22.16 16.33 -10.03
N TRP A 52 22.05 16.09 -11.35
CA TRP A 52 22.12 14.76 -11.95
C TRP A 52 23.46 14.05 -11.65
N TYR A 53 23.46 12.72 -11.54
CA TYR A 53 24.52 11.89 -12.13
C TYR A 53 24.09 10.43 -12.38
N ARG A 54 24.18 9.96 -13.62
CA ARG A 54 24.31 8.53 -13.96
C ARG A 54 25.81 8.18 -13.94
N PRO A 55 26.16 6.91 -13.66
CA PRO A 55 27.12 6.28 -14.58
C PRO A 55 26.62 4.92 -15.08
N SER A 56 26.72 4.73 -16.40
CA SER A 56 26.64 3.41 -17.03
C SER A 56 27.96 2.66 -16.91
N ALA A 57 27.87 1.33 -17.02
CA ALA A 57 28.94 0.34 -17.17
C ALA A 57 30.37 0.81 -17.52
N CYS A 58 31.36 0.23 -16.83
CA CYS A 58 32.60 -0.17 -17.48
C CYS A 58 33.22 -1.39 -16.77
N SER A 59 33.62 -2.40 -17.54
CA SER A 59 34.48 -3.51 -17.12
C SER A 59 35.78 -3.42 -17.91
N PRO A 60 36.93 -3.79 -17.31
CA PRO A 60 37.94 -4.47 -18.10
C PRO A 60 38.54 -5.72 -17.43
N VAL A 61 39.03 -6.62 -18.27
CA VAL A 61 39.66 -7.89 -17.90
C VAL A 61 41.17 -7.76 -17.75
N VAL A 62 41.70 -8.08 -16.57
CA VAL A 62 43.09 -8.57 -16.36
C VAL A 62 42.99 -9.69 -15.31
N LYS A 63 43.18 -10.98 -15.57
CA LYS A 63 44.09 -11.77 -16.43
C LYS A 63 45.43 -12.13 -15.77
N LEU A 64 45.41 -13.32 -15.16
CA LEU A 64 46.50 -14.29 -14.96
C LEU A 64 47.44 -14.21 -13.75
N LEU A 65 47.82 -15.42 -13.32
CA LEU A 65 49.11 -15.83 -12.73
C LEU A 65 49.41 -15.56 -11.24
N MET A 66 48.71 -16.26 -10.36
CA MET A 66 49.35 -16.85 -9.17
C MET A 66 49.31 -18.38 -9.27
N LYS A 67 50.48 -19.03 -9.15
CA LYS A 67 50.66 -20.48 -9.27
C LYS A 67 51.26 -21.01 -7.95
N PRO A 68 50.45 -21.46 -6.99
CA PRO A 68 50.94 -21.85 -5.68
C PRO A 68 51.78 -23.14 -5.75
N ARG A 69 53.05 -23.08 -5.33
CA ARG A 69 53.84 -24.28 -5.02
C ARG A 69 53.37 -24.87 -3.69
N VAL A 70 52.30 -25.65 -3.71
CA VAL A 70 51.90 -26.46 -2.56
C VAL A 70 52.91 -27.60 -2.40
N LYS A 71 53.61 -27.65 -1.26
CA LYS A 71 54.48 -28.78 -0.91
C LYS A 71 53.60 -29.91 -0.35
N HIS A 72 53.71 -31.11 -0.90
CA HIS A 72 53.05 -32.29 -0.33
C HIS A 72 53.76 -32.74 0.96
N LEU A 73 53.07 -32.67 2.11
CA LEU A 73 53.00 -33.78 3.08
C LEU A 73 51.91 -33.47 4.13
N GLY A 74 51.04 -34.45 4.43
CA GLY A 74 49.98 -34.32 5.43
C GLY A 74 48.68 -35.01 5.00
N HIS A 75 48.13 -35.88 5.84
CA HIS A 75 46.97 -36.70 5.53
C HIS A 75 45.63 -36.03 5.86
N ALA A 76 44.55 -36.56 5.26
CA ALA A 76 43.15 -36.41 5.64
C ALA A 76 42.55 -34.98 5.61
N VAL A 77 42.01 -34.60 4.45
CA VAL A 77 40.95 -33.57 4.33
C VAL A 77 39.69 -34.23 3.78
N ARG A 78 38.55 -34.00 4.44
CA ARG A 78 37.24 -34.56 4.05
C ARG A 78 36.75 -33.88 2.77
N ILE A 79 36.44 -34.64 1.73
CA ILE A 79 35.78 -34.12 0.52
C ILE A 79 34.30 -33.92 0.83
N GLY A 80 33.92 -32.68 1.16
CA GLY A 80 32.53 -32.29 1.36
C GLY A 80 31.86 -31.89 0.05
N LEU A 81 30.78 -32.59 -0.33
CA LEU A 81 29.96 -32.24 -1.50
C LEU A 81 28.80 -31.32 -1.07
N ALA A 82 29.09 -30.02 -0.97
CA ALA A 82 28.08 -29.01 -0.66
C ALA A 82 27.33 -28.57 -1.93
N VAL A 83 26.21 -29.24 -2.24
CA VAL A 83 25.34 -28.86 -3.37
C VAL A 83 24.50 -27.64 -2.97
N LEU A 84 24.99 -26.44 -3.30
CA LEU A 84 24.24 -25.20 -3.15
C LEU A 84 23.16 -25.07 -4.23
N ILE A 85 21.99 -25.66 -3.98
CA ILE A 85 20.78 -25.39 -4.78
C ILE A 85 20.30 -23.97 -4.42
N ALA A 86 20.75 -22.99 -5.19
CA ALA A 86 20.21 -21.64 -5.13
C ALA A 86 18.79 -21.61 -5.69
N VAL A 87 17.79 -21.89 -4.85
CA VAL A 87 16.38 -21.72 -5.20
C VAL A 87 16.11 -20.22 -5.35
N THR A 88 16.22 -19.72 -6.58
CA THR A 88 15.76 -18.39 -6.95
C THR A 88 14.24 -18.38 -6.93
N SER A 89 13.66 -18.16 -5.75
CA SER A 89 12.23 -17.96 -5.58
C SER A 89 11.78 -16.77 -6.43
N ALA A 90 11.19 -17.05 -7.60
CA ALA A 90 10.61 -16.04 -8.46
C ALA A 90 9.51 -15.31 -7.67
N HIS A 91 9.83 -14.12 -7.16
CA HIS A 91 8.84 -13.25 -6.56
C HIS A 91 7.86 -12.85 -7.66
N ALA A 92 6.64 -13.38 -7.58
CA ALA A 92 5.49 -12.81 -8.27
C ALA A 92 5.23 -11.43 -7.65
N SER A 93 5.91 -10.41 -8.16
CA SER A 93 5.80 -9.04 -7.69
C SER A 93 4.40 -8.51 -8.01
N ALA A 94 3.52 -8.51 -7.00
CA ALA A 94 2.25 -7.82 -7.10
C ALA A 94 2.48 -6.32 -7.29
N TYR A 95 1.76 -5.72 -8.23
CA TYR A 95 1.85 -4.29 -8.51
C TYR A 95 0.76 -3.57 -7.71
N ALA A 96 1.16 -2.80 -6.69
CA ALA A 96 0.25 -2.11 -5.79
C ALA A 96 -0.12 -0.71 -6.32
N LEU A 97 -1.42 -0.45 -6.49
CA LEU A 97 -1.96 0.83 -6.95
C LEU A 97 -2.21 1.82 -5.80
N ASP A 98 -2.05 1.39 -4.55
CA ASP A 98 -2.34 2.12 -3.31
C ASP A 98 -1.78 3.56 -3.29
N SER A 99 -0.55 3.74 -3.77
CA SER A 99 0.14 5.04 -3.81
C SER A 99 -0.25 5.93 -5.00
N LEU A 100 -0.92 5.36 -6.01
CA LEU A 100 -1.42 6.05 -7.20
C LEU A 100 -2.89 6.47 -7.01
N LEU A 101 -3.64 5.74 -6.18
CA LEU A 101 -5.01 6.01 -5.76
C LEU A 101 -5.08 7.05 -4.62
N ASP A 102 -4.27 8.10 -4.73
CA ASP A 102 -4.14 9.19 -3.74
C ASP A 102 -4.91 10.48 -4.15
N CYS A 103 -5.63 10.41 -5.26
CA CYS A 103 -6.44 11.44 -5.92
C CYS A 103 -5.71 12.76 -6.28
N LYS A 104 -4.37 12.77 -6.37
CA LYS A 104 -3.62 13.98 -6.78
C LYS A 104 -3.26 14.03 -8.27
N ALA A 105 -3.22 12.86 -8.91
CA ALA A 105 -2.92 12.71 -10.34
C ALA A 105 -4.14 12.96 -11.25
N ASP A 106 -3.92 12.85 -12.55
CA ASP A 106 -4.96 12.84 -13.59
C ASP A 106 -5.01 11.48 -14.28
N ALA A 107 -6.12 11.16 -14.94
CA ALA A 107 -6.37 9.80 -15.41
C ALA A 107 -5.35 9.29 -16.45
N HIS A 108 -4.80 10.15 -17.32
CA HIS A 108 -3.69 9.79 -18.19
C HIS A 108 -2.44 9.42 -17.38
N ALA A 109 -2.08 10.23 -16.38
CA ALA A 109 -0.90 10.00 -15.54
C ALA A 109 -1.03 8.71 -14.69
N PHE A 110 -2.25 8.27 -14.42
CA PHE A 110 -2.55 6.98 -13.78
C PHE A 110 -2.53 5.80 -14.78
N ILE A 111 -3.17 5.93 -15.94
CA ILE A 111 -3.35 4.81 -16.91
C ILE A 111 -2.13 4.58 -17.81
N ALA A 112 -1.49 5.64 -18.31
CA ALA A 112 -0.43 5.51 -19.32
C ALA A 112 0.80 4.71 -18.81
N PRO A 113 1.29 4.88 -17.56
CA PRO A 113 2.36 4.04 -17.03
C PRO A 113 1.96 2.57 -16.93
N LEU A 114 0.71 2.27 -16.53
CA LEU A 114 0.22 0.90 -16.39
C LEU A 114 0.11 0.18 -17.75
N GLN A 115 -0.21 0.91 -18.82
CA GLN A 115 -0.16 0.40 -20.19
C GLN A 115 1.29 0.24 -20.68
N GLN A 116 2.17 1.20 -20.39
CA GLN A 116 3.59 1.16 -20.78
C GLN A 116 4.34 0.00 -20.11
N ASP A 117 4.09 -0.26 -18.83
CA ASP A 117 4.62 -1.40 -18.07
C ASP A 117 3.93 -2.73 -18.42
N HIS A 118 2.94 -2.71 -19.34
CA HIS A 118 2.14 -3.87 -19.78
C HIS A 118 1.41 -4.60 -18.63
N VAL A 119 1.16 -3.94 -17.50
CA VAL A 119 0.38 -4.52 -16.39
C VAL A 119 -1.13 -4.47 -16.64
N ILE A 120 -1.59 -3.59 -17.53
CA ILE A 120 -2.95 -3.63 -18.09
C ILE A 120 -2.93 -3.68 -19.62
N GLU A 121 -3.96 -4.29 -20.19
CA GLU A 121 -4.24 -4.32 -21.63
C GLU A 121 -4.48 -2.88 -22.15
N ALA A 122 -3.78 -2.47 -23.20
CA ALA A 122 -3.90 -1.12 -23.76
C ALA A 122 -5.26 -0.82 -24.42
N THR A 123 -6.02 -1.87 -24.79
CA THR A 123 -7.41 -1.72 -25.26
C THR A 123 -8.38 -1.92 -24.10
N PRO A 124 -9.32 -1.00 -23.84
CA PRO A 124 -10.33 -1.20 -22.80
C PRO A 124 -11.27 -2.34 -23.20
N MET A 125 -11.56 -3.25 -22.25
CA MET A 125 -12.49 -4.37 -22.45
C MET A 125 -13.95 -3.93 -22.44
N ARG A 126 -14.25 -2.75 -21.89
CA ARG A 126 -15.57 -2.10 -21.93
C ARG A 126 -15.41 -0.58 -21.83
N VAL A 127 -16.33 0.15 -22.44
CA VAL A 127 -16.49 1.59 -22.28
C VAL A 127 -17.92 1.83 -21.83
N GLU A 128 -18.10 2.54 -20.72
CA GLU A 128 -19.41 2.84 -20.15
C GLU A 128 -20.06 4.05 -20.84
N ALA A 129 -21.38 4.20 -20.68
CA ALA A 129 -22.11 5.33 -21.25
C ALA A 129 -21.61 6.69 -20.74
N ASN A 130 -21.09 6.76 -19.50
CA ASN A 130 -20.47 7.95 -18.91
C ASN A 130 -18.98 8.15 -19.31
N SER A 131 -18.55 7.54 -20.41
CA SER A 131 -17.19 7.55 -20.96
C SER A 131 -16.10 6.87 -20.13
N ILE A 132 -16.42 6.19 -19.01
CA ILE A 132 -15.42 5.44 -18.25
C ILE A 132 -14.95 4.21 -19.03
N ASN A 133 -13.64 4.15 -19.28
CA ASN A 133 -12.97 3.04 -19.95
C ASN A 133 -12.49 2.04 -18.89
N ALA A 134 -12.87 0.78 -19.02
CA ALA A 134 -12.44 -0.31 -18.15
C ALA A 134 -11.35 -1.14 -18.85
N PHE A 135 -10.13 -1.05 -18.35
CA PHE A 135 -8.96 -1.79 -18.79
C PHE A 135 -8.77 -3.05 -17.93
N LYS A 136 -8.27 -4.12 -18.54
CA LYS A 136 -8.09 -5.40 -17.87
C LYS A 136 -6.63 -5.59 -17.41
N PRO A 137 -6.37 -6.15 -16.23
CA PRO A 137 -5.06 -6.70 -15.88
C PRO A 137 -4.57 -7.70 -16.94
N THR A 138 -3.33 -7.51 -17.41
CA THR A 138 -2.68 -8.42 -18.37
C THR A 138 -2.53 -9.81 -17.76
N ARG A 139 -2.66 -10.88 -18.56
CA ARG A 139 -2.55 -12.27 -18.06
C ARG A 139 -1.19 -12.50 -17.39
N GLY A 140 -1.21 -12.84 -16.10
CA GLY A 140 0.01 -13.07 -15.30
C GLY A 140 0.51 -11.84 -14.53
N SER A 141 -0.04 -10.65 -14.80
CA SER A 141 0.06 -9.52 -13.85
C SER A 141 -0.76 -9.82 -12.60
N HIS A 142 -0.32 -9.33 -11.44
CA HIS A 142 -1.05 -9.43 -10.19
C HIS A 142 -1.23 -8.03 -9.58
N LEU A 143 -2.20 -7.30 -10.10
CA LEU A 143 -2.53 -5.95 -9.63
C LEU A 143 -3.32 -6.01 -8.31
N THR A 144 -2.92 -5.20 -7.33
CA THR A 144 -3.58 -5.06 -6.04
C THR A 144 -3.85 -3.59 -5.72
N ALA A 145 -4.91 -3.32 -4.95
CA ALA A 145 -5.17 -2.01 -4.36
C ALA A 145 -5.71 -2.20 -2.95
N PHE A 146 -5.03 -1.65 -1.94
CA PHE A 146 -5.43 -1.69 -0.53
C PHE A 146 -5.62 -3.11 0.02
N ASP A 147 -4.68 -4.00 -0.32
CA ASP A 147 -4.67 -5.46 -0.13
C ASP A 147 -5.70 -6.27 -0.95
N PHE A 148 -6.59 -5.65 -1.73
CA PHE A 148 -7.56 -6.37 -2.57
C PHE A 148 -7.04 -6.61 -4.00
N GLY A 149 -7.40 -7.75 -4.59
CA GLY A 149 -7.09 -8.06 -5.98
C GLY A 149 -7.89 -7.19 -6.96
N VAL A 150 -7.23 -6.60 -7.94
CA VAL A 150 -7.86 -5.74 -8.95
C VAL A 150 -8.50 -6.59 -10.05
N PHE A 151 -9.80 -6.39 -10.27
CA PHE A 151 -10.56 -7.00 -11.37
C PHE A 151 -10.44 -6.19 -12.67
N ALA A 152 -10.50 -4.86 -12.57
CA ALA A 152 -10.34 -3.93 -13.67
C ALA A 152 -9.71 -2.62 -13.18
N VAL A 153 -8.92 -1.97 -14.04
CA VAL A 153 -8.46 -0.59 -13.82
C VAL A 153 -9.35 0.31 -14.67
N VAL A 154 -9.83 1.43 -14.11
CA VAL A 154 -10.79 2.31 -14.79
C VAL A 154 -10.23 3.72 -14.96
N GLY A 155 -10.62 4.38 -16.06
CA GLY A 155 -10.36 5.81 -16.22
C GLY A 155 -11.04 6.47 -17.41
N PHE A 156 -11.06 7.80 -17.38
CA PHE A 156 -11.42 8.69 -18.47
C PHE A 156 -10.66 10.01 -18.30
N GLN A 157 -10.13 10.53 -19.40
CA GLN A 157 -9.72 11.93 -19.47
C GLN A 157 -10.30 12.54 -20.74
N LYS A 158 -10.85 13.75 -20.59
CA LYS A 158 -11.36 14.56 -21.70
C LYS A 158 -10.21 14.94 -22.66
N ASP A 159 -10.53 14.95 -23.95
CA ASP A 159 -9.63 15.33 -25.06
C ASP A 159 -8.31 14.53 -25.16
N ASP A 160 -8.26 13.33 -24.56
CA ASP A 160 -7.08 12.47 -24.50
C ASP A 160 -7.21 11.20 -25.36
N ALA A 161 -6.15 10.87 -26.12
CA ALA A 161 -6.17 9.81 -27.13
C ALA A 161 -6.13 8.36 -26.59
N ILE A 162 -5.85 8.15 -25.30
CA ILE A 162 -5.90 6.80 -24.68
C ILE A 162 -7.35 6.39 -24.40
N PHE A 163 -8.25 7.35 -24.19
CA PHE A 163 -9.61 7.11 -23.74
C PHE A 163 -10.61 7.20 -24.88
N LYS A 164 -11.58 6.27 -24.90
CA LYS A 164 -12.72 6.30 -25.83
C LYS A 164 -13.91 6.95 -25.16
N THR A 165 -14.53 7.92 -25.82
CA THR A 165 -15.77 8.54 -25.34
C THR A 165 -16.93 7.54 -25.42
N GLY A 166 -17.82 7.58 -24.43
CA GLY A 166 -19.05 6.80 -24.38
C GLY A 166 -20.18 7.41 -25.21
N SER A 167 -21.37 6.85 -25.10
CA SER A 167 -22.58 7.31 -25.79
C SER A 167 -23.36 8.41 -25.05
N GLY A 168 -22.96 8.76 -23.82
CA GLY A 168 -23.57 9.80 -22.99
C GLY A 168 -22.56 10.82 -22.49
N ALA A 169 -23.01 11.74 -21.64
CA ALA A 169 -22.15 12.75 -21.03
C ALA A 169 -21.06 12.11 -20.16
N PRO A 170 -19.79 12.57 -20.23
CA PRO A 170 -18.74 12.17 -19.30
C PRO A 170 -19.13 12.42 -17.84
N ILE A 171 -18.61 11.59 -16.92
CA ILE A 171 -18.84 11.75 -15.47
C ILE A 171 -18.10 12.96 -14.86
N ALA A 172 -16.95 13.32 -15.42
CA ALA A 172 -16.03 14.37 -14.95
C ALA A 172 -15.06 14.74 -16.10
N GLU A 173 -14.21 15.77 -15.94
CA GLU A 173 -13.16 16.08 -16.93
C GLU A 173 -11.99 15.08 -16.87
N SER A 174 -11.63 14.63 -15.67
CA SER A 174 -10.56 13.66 -15.40
C SER A 174 -11.02 12.73 -14.26
N ALA A 175 -11.05 11.41 -14.48
CA ALA A 175 -11.40 10.46 -13.44
C ALA A 175 -10.75 9.09 -13.62
N TYR A 176 -10.34 8.46 -12.53
CA TYR A 176 -9.59 7.20 -12.55
C TYR A 176 -9.83 6.34 -11.31
N GLY A 177 -9.45 5.07 -11.36
CA GLY A 177 -9.63 4.18 -10.22
C GLY A 177 -9.30 2.71 -10.46
N ALA A 178 -9.61 1.91 -9.45
CA ALA A 178 -9.52 0.46 -9.51
C ALA A 178 -10.83 -0.19 -9.06
N VAL A 179 -11.29 -1.19 -9.80
CA VAL A 179 -12.39 -2.07 -9.42
C VAL A 179 -11.79 -3.31 -8.77
N VAL A 180 -12.02 -3.50 -7.48
CA VAL A 180 -11.41 -4.55 -6.67
C VAL A 180 -12.40 -5.64 -6.28
N ILE A 181 -11.88 -6.85 -6.07
CA ILE A 181 -12.60 -7.98 -5.50
C ILE A 181 -12.56 -7.83 -3.97
N GLY A 182 -13.61 -7.27 -3.41
CA GLY A 182 -13.73 -6.94 -1.98
C GLY A 182 -15.13 -6.45 -1.62
N GLY A 183 -15.56 -6.74 -0.39
CA GLY A 183 -16.78 -6.20 0.19
C GLY A 183 -16.63 -4.71 0.52
N GLU A 184 -17.67 -3.93 0.24
CA GLU A 184 -17.64 -2.46 0.26
C GLU A 184 -17.10 -1.88 1.57
N ASP A 185 -17.54 -2.39 2.72
CA ASP A 185 -17.09 -1.90 4.03
C ASP A 185 -15.63 -2.24 4.33
N SER A 186 -15.14 -3.41 3.93
CA SER A 186 -13.74 -3.79 4.08
C SER A 186 -12.82 -2.94 3.19
N VAL A 187 -13.27 -2.63 1.97
CA VAL A 187 -12.57 -1.74 1.04
C VAL A 187 -12.55 -0.30 1.59
N ARG A 188 -13.69 0.20 2.05
CA ARG A 188 -13.85 1.51 2.70
C ARG A 188 -12.97 1.65 3.96
N GLU A 189 -12.89 0.61 4.80
CA GLU A 189 -12.03 0.61 5.97
C GLU A 189 -10.55 0.77 5.58
N LYS A 190 -10.10 -0.01 4.59
CA LYS A 190 -8.70 -0.01 4.11
C LYS A 190 -8.31 1.30 3.41
N VAL A 191 -9.14 1.82 2.51
CA VAL A 191 -8.90 3.12 1.82
C VAL A 191 -8.79 4.25 2.84
N ARG A 192 -9.69 4.29 3.83
CA ARG A 192 -9.64 5.25 4.95
C ARG A 192 -8.41 5.07 5.82
N ALA A 193 -7.98 3.83 6.09
CA ALA A 193 -6.78 3.54 6.88
C ALA A 193 -5.48 3.95 6.16
N ALA A 194 -5.47 3.95 4.83
CA ALA A 194 -4.38 4.47 4.01
C ALA A 194 -4.40 6.01 3.89
N GLY A 195 -5.47 6.69 4.31
CA GLY A 195 -5.61 8.14 4.19
C GLY A 195 -5.83 8.64 2.77
N SER A 196 -6.46 7.83 1.91
CA SER A 196 -6.88 8.23 0.56
C SER A 196 -8.27 8.86 0.59
N ASP A 197 -8.45 9.94 -0.19
CA ASP A 197 -9.71 10.64 -0.38
C ASP A 197 -10.63 9.97 -1.43
N ALA A 198 -10.29 8.76 -1.91
CA ALA A 198 -11.00 8.08 -2.97
C ALA A 198 -12.44 7.67 -2.61
N ILE A 199 -13.36 7.93 -3.54
CA ILE A 199 -14.79 7.62 -3.44
C ILE A 199 -15.01 6.12 -3.66
N ILE A 200 -15.86 5.52 -2.81
CA ILE A 200 -16.19 4.09 -2.84
C ILE A 200 -17.57 3.90 -3.46
N HIS A 201 -17.65 3.12 -4.53
CA HIS A 201 -18.90 2.78 -5.21
C HIS A 201 -19.10 1.26 -5.27
N HIS A 202 -20.29 0.80 -4.89
CA HIS A 202 -20.71 -0.59 -5.11
C HIS A 202 -20.94 -0.84 -6.61
N VAL A 203 -20.38 -1.92 -7.15
CA VAL A 203 -20.56 -2.28 -8.58
C VAL A 203 -21.30 -3.61 -8.74
N ALA A 204 -20.96 -4.62 -7.94
CA ALA A 204 -21.63 -5.91 -7.89
C ALA A 204 -21.33 -6.62 -6.54
N PRO A 205 -22.00 -7.74 -6.20
CA PRO A 205 -21.68 -8.50 -4.99
C PRO A 205 -20.19 -8.86 -4.91
N PHE A 206 -19.53 -8.41 -3.84
CA PHE A 206 -18.07 -8.52 -3.61
C PHE A 206 -17.18 -7.83 -4.66
N ILE A 207 -17.71 -6.89 -5.44
CA ILE A 207 -16.97 -6.06 -6.41
C ILE A 207 -17.23 -4.58 -6.13
N THR A 208 -16.17 -3.87 -5.74
CA THR A 208 -16.23 -2.47 -5.29
C THR A 208 -15.29 -1.62 -6.15
N ALA A 209 -15.73 -0.46 -6.61
CA ALA A 209 -14.88 0.53 -7.25
C ALA A 209 -14.33 1.53 -6.24
N ILE A 210 -13.04 1.85 -6.38
CA ILE A 210 -12.30 2.87 -5.65
C ILE A 210 -11.91 3.93 -6.68
N PHE A 211 -12.35 5.17 -6.51
CA PHE A 211 -12.45 6.13 -7.61
C PHE A 211 -12.03 7.54 -7.19
N CYS A 212 -11.26 8.21 -8.04
CA CYS A 212 -10.88 9.62 -7.93
C CYS A 212 -11.45 10.36 -9.15
N ASN A 213 -12.13 11.49 -8.95
CA ASN A 213 -12.59 12.38 -10.02
C ASN A 213 -12.12 13.82 -9.81
N ARG A 214 -12.07 14.58 -10.89
CA ARG A 214 -11.80 16.03 -10.94
C ARG A 214 -12.75 16.65 -11.96
N ASP A 215 -13.48 17.65 -11.49
CA ASP A 215 -14.54 18.37 -12.21
C ASP A 215 -14.11 19.82 -12.50
#